data_AF-I4W146-F1
#
_entry.id   AF-I4W146-F1
#
_cell.length_a   1.000
_cell.length_b   1.000
_cell.length_c   1.000
_cell.angle_alpha   90.00
_cell.angle_beta   90.00
_cell.angle_gamma   90.00
#
_symmetry.space_group_name_H-M   'P 1'
#
loop_
_entity.id
_entity.type
_entity.pdbx_description
1 polymer ?
#
loop_
_entity_poly.entity_id
_entity_poly.type
_entity_poly.pdbx_seq_one_letter_code
_entity_poly.pdbx_strand_id
1 'polypeptide(L)'
;MSTTTIRLPDELKARVAEAAAQAGTTSHNFILEAIAEKADAAERRADFHTEADRRYAEFLKTGESIPWDDMRRYLEDRLAGKPATRPSARKLDRHG
;
A
#
# COMPACT_ATOMS: atom_id res chain seq x y z
N MET A 1 -16.89 25.02 -4.28
CA MET A 1 -16.56 23.69 -4.84
C MET A 1 -16.99 23.64 -6.30
N SER A 2 -16.19 23.06 -7.19
CA SER A 2 -16.52 22.88 -8.60
C SER A 2 -17.25 21.56 -8.84
N THR A 3 -18.33 21.59 -9.60
CA THR A 3 -19.06 20.37 -9.99
C THR A 3 -18.36 19.69 -11.17
N THR A 4 -18.04 18.41 -11.02
CA THR A 4 -17.50 17.57 -12.10
C THR A 4 -18.60 16.65 -12.62
N THR A 5 -18.93 16.76 -13.91
CA THR A 5 -19.93 15.90 -14.56
C THR A 5 -19.27 14.64 -15.09
N ILE A 6 -19.65 13.48 -14.54
CA ILE A 6 -19.16 12.16 -14.98
C ILE A 6 -20.27 11.45 -15.73
N ARG A 7 -19.99 10.96 -16.94
CA ARG A 7 -20.93 10.13 -17.71
C ARG A 7 -20.75 8.67 -17.33
N LEU A 8 -21.82 8.04 -16.88
CA LEU A 8 -21.85 6.61 -16.58
C LEU A 8 -22.66 5.89 -17.66
N PRO A 9 -22.17 4.78 -18.23
CA PRO A 9 -23.00 3.89 -19.03
C PRO A 9 -24.21 3.40 -18.24
N ASP A 10 -25.34 3.17 -18.90
CA ASP A 10 -26.62 2.83 -18.24
C ASP A 10 -26.51 1.59 -17.35
N GLU A 11 -25.77 0.57 -17.80
CA GLU A 11 -25.50 -0.64 -17.04
C GLU A 11 -24.76 -0.34 -15.72
N LEU A 12 -23.72 0.50 -15.77
CA LEU A 12 -22.94 0.88 -14.58
C LEU A 12 -23.79 1.73 -13.64
N LYS A 13 -24.60 2.64 -14.17
CA LYS A 13 -25.52 3.46 -13.38
C LYS A 13 -26.51 2.59 -12.60
N ALA A 14 -27.09 1.56 -13.23
CA ALA A 14 -27.99 0.63 -12.57
C ALA A 14 -27.30 -0.16 -11.44
N ARG A 15 -26.11 -0.71 -11.72
CA ARG A 15 -25.31 -1.44 -10.72
C ARG A 15 -24.92 -0.59 -9.52
N VAL A 16 -24.54 0.67 -9.75
CA VAL A 16 -24.21 1.61 -8.67
C VAL A 16 -25.45 1.95 -7.84
N ALA A 17 -26.62 2.12 -8.46
CA ALA A 17 -27.85 2.40 -7.72
C ALA A 17 -28.25 1.23 -6.82
N GLU A 18 -28.14 0.00 -7.31
CA GLU A 18 -28.41 -1.21 -6.52
C GLU A 18 -27.41 -1.36 -5.37
N ALA A 19 -26.10 -1.22 -5.65
CA ALA A 19 -25.07 -1.33 -4.62
C ALA A 19 -25.22 -0.26 -3.53
N ALA A 20 -25.53 0.99 -3.92
CA ALA A 20 -25.78 2.07 -2.97
C ALA A 20 -27.00 1.78 -2.08
N ALA A 21 -28.09 1.26 -2.66
CA ALA A 21 -29.28 0.89 -1.91
C ALA A 21 -29.00 -0.24 -0.91
N GLN A 22 -28.25 -1.27 -1.30
CA GLN A 22 -27.81 -2.35 -0.41
C GLN A 22 -26.90 -1.86 0.71
N ALA A 23 -26.05 -0.87 0.43
CA ALA A 23 -25.18 -0.22 1.40
C ALA A 23 -25.90 0.83 2.27
N GLY A 24 -27.19 1.11 2.03
CA GLY A 24 -27.97 2.09 2.78
C GLY A 24 -27.55 3.54 2.54
N THR A 25 -26.96 3.84 1.38
CA THR A 25 -26.48 5.17 1.00
C THR A 25 -27.06 5.63 -0.34
N THR A 26 -26.80 6.89 -0.74
CA THR A 26 -27.21 7.39 -2.05
C THR A 26 -26.19 7.04 -3.12
N SER A 27 -26.60 6.92 -4.39
CA SER A 27 -25.66 6.70 -5.49
C SER A 27 -24.57 7.78 -5.57
N HIS A 28 -24.90 9.02 -5.20
CA HIS A 28 -23.92 10.11 -5.18
C HIS A 28 -22.82 9.86 -4.14
N ASN A 29 -23.19 9.59 -2.88
CA ASN A 29 -22.23 9.31 -1.82
C ASN A 29 -21.42 8.05 -2.11
N PHE A 30 -22.09 7.00 -2.60
CA PHE A 30 -21.41 5.76 -3.00
C PHE A 30 -20.31 6.00 -4.06
N ILE A 31 -20.60 6.84 -5.06
CA ILE A 31 -19.61 7.21 -6.09
C ILE A 31 -18.46 8.02 -5.47
N LEU A 32 -18.75 8.96 -4.57
CA LEU A 32 -17.72 9.75 -3.91
C LEU A 32 -16.78 8.88 -3.07
N GLU A 33 -17.34 7.96 -2.27
CA GLU A 33 -16.58 6.99 -1.48
C GLU A 33 -15.70 6.13 -2.39
N ALA A 34 -16.25 5.58 -3.48
CA ALA A 34 -15.49 4.78 -4.43
C ALA A 34 -14.33 5.55 -5.08
N ILE A 35 -14.52 6.84 -5.40
CA ILE A 35 -13.46 7.70 -5.94
C ILE A 35 -12.39 7.97 -4.89
N ALA A 36 -12.78 8.29 -3.65
CA ALA A 36 -11.87 8.53 -2.54
C ALA A 36 -11.01 7.28 -2.26
N GLU A 37 -11.64 6.11 -2.12
CA GLU A 37 -10.93 4.84 -1.92
C GLU A 37 -9.95 4.55 -3.06
N LYS A 38 -10.33 4.85 -4.30
CA LYS A 38 -9.47 4.64 -5.47
C LYS A 38 -8.28 5.60 -5.48
N ALA A 39 -8.49 6.87 -5.09
CA ALA A 39 -7.43 7.86 -4.96
C ALA A 39 -6.43 7.43 -3.87
N ASP A 40 -6.92 7.12 -2.67
CA ASP A 40 -6.09 6.67 -1.54
C ASP A 40 -5.30 5.40 -1.87
N ALA A 41 -5.89 4.46 -2.61
CA ALA A 41 -5.21 3.26 -3.06
C ALA A 41 -4.10 3.57 -4.10
N ALA A 42 -4.35 4.52 -5.01
CA ALA A 42 -3.38 4.94 -6.00
C ALA A 42 -2.19 5.68 -5.36
N GLU A 43 -2.46 6.55 -4.40
CA GLU A 43 -1.45 7.29 -3.62
C GLU A 43 -0.58 6.31 -2.82
N ARG A 44 -1.18 5.41 -2.03
CA ARG A 44 -0.42 4.39 -1.29
C ARG A 44 0.46 3.52 -2.18
N ARG A 45 -0.02 3.19 -3.39
CA ARG A 45 0.76 2.42 -4.37
C ARG A 45 1.93 3.24 -4.91
N ALA A 46 1.71 4.52 -5.22
CA ALA A 46 2.77 5.41 -5.68
C ALA A 46 3.85 5.57 -4.59
N ASP A 47 3.44 5.84 -3.34
CA ASP A 47 4.34 5.97 -2.21
C ASP A 47 5.18 4.70 -1.96
N PHE A 48 4.54 3.53 -2.06
CA PHE A 48 5.23 2.25 -1.94
C PHE A 48 6.30 2.08 -3.03
N HIS A 49 6.00 2.43 -4.28
CA HIS A 49 6.96 2.37 -5.37
C HIS A 49 8.09 3.38 -5.18
N THR A 50 7.78 4.63 -4.82
CA THR A 50 8.80 5.65 -4.53
C THR A 50 9.75 5.22 -3.42
N GLU A 51 9.23 4.63 -2.34
CA GLU A 51 10.08 4.13 -1.24
C GLU A 51 10.91 2.92 -1.67
N ALA A 52 10.37 2.02 -2.49
CA ALA A 52 11.11 0.89 -3.05
C ALA A 52 12.26 1.36 -3.94
N ASP A 53 12.01 2.29 -4.85
CA ASP A 53 13.02 2.88 -5.73
C ASP A 53 14.10 3.60 -4.93
N ARG A 54 13.71 4.37 -3.90
CA ARG A 54 14.65 5.04 -2.99
C ARG A 54 15.58 4.03 -2.29
N ARG A 55 15.02 2.97 -1.71
CA ARG A 55 15.80 1.91 -1.03
C ARG A 55 16.69 1.15 -2.00
N TYR A 56 16.22 0.89 -3.22
CA TYR A 56 16.99 0.20 -4.23
C TYR A 56 18.17 1.05 -4.71
N ALA A 57 17.97 2.35 -4.94
CA ALA A 57 19.04 3.28 -5.27
C ALA A 57 20.09 3.37 -4.14
N GLU A 58 19.64 3.39 -2.88
CA GLU A 58 20.54 3.36 -1.72
C GLU A 58 21.35 2.05 -1.67
N PHE A 59 20.70 0.91 -1.85
CA PHE A 59 21.37 -0.40 -1.93
C PHE A 59 22.40 -0.46 -3.07
N LEU A 60 22.06 0.04 -4.26
CA LEU A 60 23.01 0.09 -5.38
C LEU A 60 24.24 0.95 -5.06
N LYS A 61 24.09 1.99 -4.23
CA LYS A 61 25.18 2.87 -3.80
C LYS A 61 26.04 2.26 -2.69
N THR A 62 25.43 1.64 -1.68
CA THR A 62 26.13 1.20 -0.46
C THR A 62 26.49 -0.28 -0.46
N GLY A 63 25.71 -1.09 -1.18
CA GLY A 63 25.73 -2.55 -1.10
C GLY A 63 25.20 -3.10 0.22
N GLU A 64 24.59 -2.25 1.06
CA GLU A 64 24.14 -2.62 2.41
C GLU A 64 22.69 -3.11 2.40
N SER A 65 22.46 -4.27 3.00
CA SER A 65 21.12 -4.81 3.23
C SER A 65 21.05 -5.50 4.58
N ILE A 66 19.83 -5.85 5.00
CA ILE A 66 19.64 -6.68 6.20
C ILE A 66 19.54 -8.14 5.73
N PRO A 67 20.39 -9.05 6.21
CA PRO A 67 20.24 -10.47 5.92
C PRO A 67 18.87 -10.97 6.35
N TRP A 68 18.23 -11.79 5.50
CA TRP A 68 16.87 -12.26 5.75
C TRP A 68 16.74 -13.06 7.05
N ASP A 69 17.72 -13.90 7.37
CA ASP A 69 17.69 -14.72 8.60
C ASP A 69 17.70 -13.84 9.87
N ASP A 70 18.42 -12.73 9.86
CA ASP A 70 18.44 -11.78 10.98
C ASP A 70 17.09 -11.07 11.13
N MET A 71 16.49 -10.64 10.03
CA MET A 71 15.16 -10.02 10.05
C MET A 71 14.09 -11.01 10.49
N ARG A 72 14.12 -12.25 9.99
CA ARG A 72 13.19 -13.31 10.37
C ARG A 72 13.24 -13.57 11.87
N ARG A 73 14.44 -13.81 12.42
CA ARG A 73 14.64 -14.04 13.86
C ARG A 73 14.11 -12.89 14.70
N TYR A 74 14.40 -11.65 14.30
CA TYR A 74 13.86 -10.46 14.98
C TYR A 74 12.33 -10.43 14.98
N LEU A 75 11.68 -10.76 13.86
CA LEU A 75 10.21 -10.80 13.77
C LEU A 75 9.62 -11.93 14.62
N GLU A 76 10.23 -13.11 14.62
CA GLU A 76 9.79 -14.26 15.42
C GLU A 76 9.89 -13.97 16.93
N ASP A 77 11.01 -13.40 17.40
CA ASP A 77 11.17 -13.03 18.80
C ASP A 77 10.18 -11.93 19.22
N ARG A 78 9.93 -10.95 18.34
CA ARG A 78 8.94 -9.90 18.59
C ARG A 78 7.52 -10.44 18.68
N LEU A 79 7.15 -11.40 17.81
CA LEU A 79 5.86 -12.09 17.86
C LEU A 79 5.71 -12.93 19.15
N ALA A 80 6.82 -13.51 19.65
CA ALA A 80 6.86 -14.26 20.89
C ALA A 80 6.90 -13.37 22.17
N GLY A 81 6.87 -12.04 22.02
CA GLY A 81 6.97 -11.10 23.15
C GLY A 81 8.34 -11.08 23.84
N LYS A 82 9.37 -11.64 23.20
CA LYS A 82 10.73 -11.65 23.74
C LYS A 82 11.43 -10.31 23.45
N PRO A 83 12.42 -9.92 24.27
CA PRO A 83 13.31 -8.82 23.91
C PRO A 83 14.02 -9.14 22.59
N ALA A 84 13.84 -8.29 21.58
CA ALA A 84 14.43 -8.47 20.25
C ALA A 84 15.14 -7.18 19.80
N THR A 85 16.39 -7.29 19.36
CA THR A 85 17.15 -6.16 18.81
C THR A 85 16.90 -6.07 17.31
N ARG A 86 16.51 -4.88 16.83
CA ARG A 86 16.30 -4.66 15.40
C ARG A 86 17.63 -4.81 14.64
N PRO A 87 17.70 -5.66 13.60
CA PRO A 87 18.91 -5.83 12.82
C PRO A 87 19.21 -4.57 12.00
N SER A 88 20.49 -4.24 11.86
CA SER A 88 20.98 -3.12 11.05
C SER A 88 21.43 -3.59 9.67
N ALA A 89 21.32 -2.70 8.67
CA ALA A 89 21.87 -2.97 7.35
C ALA A 89 23.39 -3.06 7.42
N ARG A 90 23.97 -3.97 6.64
CA ARG A 90 25.41 -4.17 6.49
C ARG A 90 25.71 -4.66 5.08
N LYS A 91 26.96 -4.50 4.63
CA LYS A 91 27.36 -5.02 3.32
C LYS A 91 27.11 -6.52 3.26
N LEU A 92 26.55 -6.99 2.15
CA LEU A 92 26.37 -8.42 1.92
C LEU A 92 27.74 -9.08 1.81
N ASP A 93 28.06 -9.94 2.79
CA ASP A 93 29.17 -10.88 2.65
C ASP A 93 28.80 -11.86 1.54
N ARG A 94 29.38 -11.69 0.34
CA ARG A 94 29.23 -12.64 -0.76
C ARG A 94 29.86 -13.97 -0.36
N HIS A 95 29.09 -14.85 0.26
CA HIS A 95 29.35 -16.28 0.12
C HIS A 95 28.67 -16.71 -1.17
N GLY A 96 29.50 -16.93 -2.19
CA GLY A 96 29.10 -17.44 -3.50
C GLY A 96 28.72 -18.91 -3.47
#